data_AF-A0A2N2PI02-F1
#
_entry.id   AF-A0A2N2PI02-F1
#
_cell.length_a   1.000
_cell.length_b   1.000
_cell.length_c   1.000
_cell.angle_alpha   90.00
_cell.angle_beta   90.00
_cell.angle_gamma   90.00
#
_symmetry.space_group_name_H-M   'P 1'
#
loop_
_entity.id
_entity.type
_entity.pdbx_description
1 polymer ?
#
loop_
_entity_poly.entity_id
_entity_poly.type
_entity_poly.pdbx_seq_one_letter_code
_entity_poly.pdbx_strand_id
1 'polypeptide(L)'
;MRRTGIRGVMVTSDSPNWSDYTQKNWMPRIGREFYILNWSDRKKWEKNLPVRVFRHFCGTRENYCPSIILFQGLRHPLVYRFFYAFRDYKHGDEEALRRLENDLFEKMSKQD
;
A
#
# COMPACT_ATOMS: atom_id res chain seq x y z
N MET A 1 -10.92 23.35 5.65
CA MET A 1 -11.77 22.13 5.65
C MET A 1 -10.89 20.98 5.21
N ARG A 2 -10.36 20.14 6.12
CA ARG A 2 -9.56 18.98 5.73
C ARG A 2 -10.48 18.04 4.95
N ARG A 3 -10.13 17.70 3.71
CA ARG A 3 -10.87 16.71 2.93
C ARG A 3 -10.69 15.36 3.62
N THR A 4 -11.69 14.93 4.39
CA THR A 4 -11.76 13.60 5.03
C THR A 4 -12.10 12.53 3.98
N GLY A 5 -11.33 12.48 2.90
CA GLY A 5 -11.50 11.54 1.80
C GLY A 5 -10.46 10.43 1.86
N ILE A 6 -10.80 9.27 1.29
CA ILE A 6 -9.83 8.19 1.09
C ILE A 6 -8.78 8.66 0.07
N ARG A 7 -7.51 8.64 0.47
CA ARG A 7 -6.34 9.06 -0.32
C ARG A 7 -5.69 7.92 -1.09
N GLY A 8 -6.06 6.68 -0.78
CA GLY A 8 -5.51 5.54 -1.47
C GLY A 8 -6.03 4.20 -0.96
N VAL A 9 -5.47 3.14 -1.53
CA VAL A 9 -5.73 1.76 -1.15
C VAL A 9 -4.41 1.13 -0.76
N MET A 10 -4.33 0.61 0.46
CA MET A 10 -3.21 -0.23 0.87
C MET A 10 -3.65 -1.68 0.85
N VAL A 11 -2.83 -2.53 0.24
CA VAL A 11 -3.02 -3.97 0.22
C VAL A 11 -1.96 -4.62 1.10
N THR A 12 -2.44 -5.38 2.07
CA THR A 12 -1.63 -6.14 3.03
C THR A 12 -1.98 -7.63 2.97
N SER A 13 -1.39 -8.43 3.83
CA SER A 13 -1.72 -9.84 4.06
C SER A 13 -1.27 -10.27 5.45
N ASP A 14 -1.84 -11.34 5.99
CA ASP A 14 -1.42 -11.94 7.28
C ASP A 14 -0.06 -12.66 7.22
N SER A 15 0.76 -12.37 6.20
CA SER A 15 2.08 -12.94 6.08
C SER A 15 2.99 -12.41 7.20
N PRO A 16 3.65 -13.29 7.99
CA PRO A 16 4.59 -12.86 9.02
C PRO A 16 5.82 -12.14 8.44
N ASN A 17 6.01 -12.22 7.12
CA ASN A 17 7.13 -11.66 6.41
C ASN A 17 7.18 -10.12 6.45
N TRP A 18 6.03 -9.47 6.52
CA TRP A 18 5.93 -8.01 6.49
C TRP A 18 4.79 -7.46 7.36
N SER A 19 3.82 -8.29 7.80
CA SER A 19 2.65 -7.81 8.56
C SER A 19 3.05 -7.00 9.79
N ASP A 20 3.93 -7.54 10.64
CA ASP A 20 4.39 -6.85 11.86
C ASP A 20 5.08 -5.52 11.53
N TYR A 21 5.96 -5.51 10.53
CA TYR A 21 6.64 -4.31 10.08
C TYR A 21 5.66 -3.26 9.56
N THR A 22 4.72 -3.63 8.69
CA THR A 22 3.74 -2.67 8.14
C THR A 22 2.79 -2.15 9.22
N GLN A 23 2.41 -2.99 10.18
CA GLN A 23 1.55 -2.57 11.29
C GLN A 23 2.25 -1.57 12.22
N LYS A 24 3.53 -1.79 12.53
CA LYS A 24 4.32 -0.91 13.40
C LYS A 24 4.75 0.38 12.70
N ASN A 25 5.17 0.31 11.45
CA ASN A 25 5.84 1.42 10.77
C ASN A 25 4.91 2.21 9.83
N TRP A 26 3.96 1.54 9.18
CA TRP A 26 3.13 2.19 8.16
C TRP A 26 1.75 2.60 8.68
N MET A 27 1.06 1.74 9.44
CA MET A 27 -0.29 2.06 9.96
C MET A 27 -0.37 3.38 10.73
N PRO A 28 0.62 3.77 11.57
CA PRO A 28 0.57 5.06 12.24
C PRO A 28 0.63 6.26 11.29
N ARG A 29 1.24 6.10 10.10
CA ARG A 29 1.44 7.17 9.10
C ARG A 29 0.35 7.20 8.04
N ILE A 30 -0.13 6.02 7.64
CA ILE A 30 -1.16 5.83 6.62
C ILE A 30 -2.55 6.10 7.20
N GLY A 31 -2.77 5.75 8.47
CA GLY A 31 -3.95 6.12 9.23
C GLY A 31 -5.29 5.75 8.58
N ARG A 32 -6.33 6.50 8.95
CA ARG A 32 -7.72 6.30 8.47
C ARG A 32 -7.95 6.82 7.04
N GLU A 33 -6.92 7.38 6.41
CA GLU A 33 -6.99 8.00 5.09
C GLU A 33 -6.87 6.97 3.96
N PHE A 34 -6.53 5.72 4.26
CA PHE A 34 -6.45 4.65 3.27
C PHE A 34 -7.49 3.57 3.54
N TYR A 35 -8.02 3.04 2.45
CA TYR A 35 -8.79 1.81 2.51
C TYR A 35 -7.82 0.62 2.55
N ILE A 36 -7.94 -0.21 3.59
CA ILE A 36 -7.05 -1.37 3.78
C ILE A 36 -7.72 -2.62 3.22
N LEU A 37 -7.04 -3.29 2.29
CA LEU A 37 -7.43 -4.57 1.73
C LEU A 37 -6.48 -5.66 2.24
N ASN A 38 -6.99 -6.59 3.05
CA ASN A 38 -6.22 -7.77 3.45
C ASN A 38 -6.37 -8.88 2.41
N TRP A 39 -5.29 -9.23 1.70
CA TRP A 39 -5.27 -10.24 0.65
C TRP A 39 -5.59 -11.66 1.15
N SER A 40 -5.30 -11.96 2.41
CA SER A 40 -5.72 -13.23 3.03
C SER A 40 -7.24 -13.39 2.99
N ASP A 41 -7.98 -12.29 3.15
CA ASP A 41 -9.44 -12.25 3.12
C ASP A 41 -10.04 -12.06 1.72
N ARG A 42 -9.24 -12.12 0.65
CA ARG A 42 -9.70 -11.78 -0.71
C ARG A 42 -10.94 -12.53 -1.21
N LYS A 43 -11.19 -13.74 -0.70
CA LYS A 43 -12.38 -14.52 -1.06
C LYS A 43 -13.68 -13.88 -0.53
N LYS A 44 -13.58 -13.06 0.51
CA LYS A 44 -14.68 -12.34 1.15
C LYS A 44 -14.83 -10.91 0.63
N TRP A 45 -13.94 -10.45 -0.25
CA TRP A 45 -13.98 -9.07 -0.73
C TRP A 45 -15.21 -8.78 -1.58
N GLU A 46 -15.95 -7.75 -1.17
CA GLU A 46 -17.04 -7.19 -1.96
C GLU A 46 -16.53 -6.56 -3.27
N LYS A 47 -17.39 -6.47 -4.29
CA LYS A 47 -17.05 -5.85 -5.58
C LYS A 47 -17.15 -4.32 -5.54
N ASN A 48 -16.51 -3.71 -4.54
CA ASN A 48 -16.52 -2.27 -4.31
C ASN A 48 -15.37 -1.53 -5.04
N LEU A 49 -15.38 -0.20 -5.00
CA LEU A 49 -14.42 0.65 -5.70
C LEU A 49 -12.95 0.36 -5.30
N PRO A 50 -12.57 0.28 -3.99
CA PRO A 50 -11.21 -0.08 -3.59
C PRO A 50 -10.71 -1.40 -4.20
N VAL A 51 -11.56 -2.42 -4.24
CA VAL A 51 -11.22 -3.72 -4.84
C VAL A 51 -11.03 -3.61 -6.36
N ARG A 52 -11.86 -2.81 -7.04
CA ARG A 52 -11.70 -2.53 -8.48
C ARG A 52 -10.40 -1.77 -8.77
N VAL A 53 -10.09 -0.75 -7.96
CA VAL A 53 -8.84 0.02 -8.04
C VAL A 53 -7.64 -0.92 -7.90
N PHE A 54 -7.63 -1.76 -6.86
CA PHE A 54 -6.58 -2.76 -6.69
C PHE A 54 -6.47 -3.69 -7.89
N ARG A 55 -7.57 -4.28 -8.37
CA ARG A 55 -7.54 -5.20 -9.52
C ARG A 55 -7.01 -4.54 -10.79
N HIS A 56 -7.34 -3.27 -11.01
CA HIS A 56 -6.91 -2.52 -12.18
C HIS A 56 -5.41 -2.19 -12.14
N PHE A 57 -4.90 -1.69 -11.01
CA PHE A 57 -3.53 -1.20 -10.91
C PHE A 57 -2.51 -2.25 -10.45
N CYS A 58 -2.92 -3.15 -9.55
CA CYS A 58 -2.04 -4.19 -9.01
C CYS A 58 -2.16 -5.52 -9.77
N GLY A 59 -3.29 -5.78 -10.42
CA GLY A 59 -3.57 -7.03 -11.13
C GLY A 59 -3.98 -8.19 -10.19
N THR A 60 -4.09 -9.40 -10.75
CA THR A 60 -4.45 -10.64 -10.03
C THR A 60 -3.27 -11.61 -9.81
N ARG A 61 -2.09 -11.28 -10.33
CA ARG A 61 -0.87 -12.13 -10.29
C ARG A 61 -0.13 -12.02 -8.97
N GLU A 62 0.55 -13.05 -8.52
CA GLU A 62 1.33 -13.09 -7.27
C GLU A 62 2.40 -11.96 -7.17
N ASN A 63 2.93 -11.72 -5.97
CA ASN A 63 4.03 -10.77 -5.67
C ASN A 63 3.68 -9.26 -5.65
N TYR A 64 2.45 -8.88 -5.28
CA TYR A 64 2.10 -7.47 -5.03
C TYR A 64 1.90 -7.12 -3.55
N CYS A 65 1.97 -8.08 -2.63
CA CYS A 65 1.80 -7.77 -1.20
C CYS A 65 3.17 -7.53 -0.53
N PRO A 66 3.32 -6.46 0.27
CA PRO A 66 2.36 -5.35 0.41
C PRO A 66 2.45 -4.37 -0.79
N SER A 67 1.35 -3.68 -1.09
CA SER A 67 1.31 -2.60 -2.10
C SER A 67 0.45 -1.43 -1.65
N ILE A 68 0.76 -0.24 -2.16
CA ILE A 68 0.03 0.99 -1.87
C ILE A 68 -0.29 1.69 -3.18
N ILE A 69 -1.56 2.02 -3.39
CA ILE A 69 -2.04 2.83 -4.49
C ILE A 69 -2.40 4.19 -3.90
N LEU A 70 -1.63 5.22 -4.23
CA LEU A 70 -1.83 6.59 -3.78
C LEU A 70 -2.55 7.41 -4.85
N PHE A 71 -3.71 7.96 -4.52
CA PHE A 71 -4.46 8.83 -5.41
C PHE A 71 -3.83 10.23 -5.47
N GLN A 72 -3.82 10.83 -6.66
CA GLN A 72 -3.18 12.11 -6.92
C GLN A 72 -4.16 13.14 -7.53
N GLY A 73 -5.39 13.15 -7.02
CA GLY A 73 -6.46 14.00 -7.55
C GLY A 73 -6.81 13.60 -8.98
N LEU A 74 -6.63 14.52 -9.94
CA LEU A 74 -6.89 14.30 -11.36
C LEU A 74 -5.74 13.59 -12.10
N ARG A 75 -4.62 13.33 -11.43
CA ARG A 75 -3.46 12.63 -12.02
C ARG A 75 -3.59 11.12 -11.86
N HIS A 76 -2.86 10.39 -12.70
CA HIS A 76 -2.73 8.94 -12.55
C HIS A 76 -2.23 8.57 -11.14
N PRO A 77 -2.82 7.54 -10.50
CA PRO A 77 -2.36 7.08 -9.20
C PRO A 77 -0.92 6.58 -9.22
N LEU A 78 -0.19 6.79 -8.13
CA LEU A 78 1.10 6.14 -7.92
C LEU A 78 0.88 4.76 -7.32
N VAL A 79 1.64 3.78 -7.81
CA VAL A 79 1.53 2.38 -7.39
C VAL A 79 2.87 1.92 -6.86
N TYR A 80 2.93 1.66 -5.56
CA TYR A 80 4.10 1.16 -4.87
C TYR A 80 3.92 -0.33 -4.60
N ARG A 81 4.87 -1.15 -5.03
CA ARG A 81 4.86 -2.61 -4.83
C ARG A 81 6.10 -2.98 -4.03
N PHE A 82 5.90 -3.51 -2.83
CA PHE A 82 6.98 -3.71 -1.87
C PHE A 82 7.43 -5.16 -1.77
N PHE A 83 6.82 -6.10 -2.49
CA PHE A 83 7.15 -7.52 -2.37
C PHE A 83 8.65 -7.80 -2.50
N TYR A 84 9.27 -7.33 -3.59
CA TYR A 84 10.71 -7.52 -3.81
C TYR A 84 11.56 -6.75 -2.82
N ALA A 85 11.14 -5.53 -2.45
CA ALA A 85 11.83 -4.76 -1.42
C ALA A 85 11.82 -5.46 -0.05
N PHE A 86 10.71 -6.12 0.34
CA PHE A 86 10.66 -6.93 1.56
C PHE A 86 11.42 -8.23 1.46
N ARG A 87 11.50 -8.83 0.26
CA ARG A 87 12.37 -9.99 0.03
C ARG A 87 13.82 -9.61 0.29
N ASP A 88 14.28 -8.51 -0.31
CA ASP A 88 15.68 -8.07 -0.20
C ASP A 88 15.99 -7.59 1.23
N TYR A 89 15.04 -6.90 1.89
CA TYR A 89 15.14 -6.50 3.31
C TYR A 89 15.37 -7.68 4.25
N LYS A 90 14.73 -8.82 4.00
CA LYS A 90 14.96 -10.05 4.78
C LYS A 90 16.35 -10.63 4.62
N HIS A 91 17.03 -10.29 3.54
CA HIS A 91 18.43 -10.65 3.29
C HIS A 91 19.41 -9.57 3.74
N GLY A 92 18.93 -8.53 4.43
CA GLY A 92 19.75 -7.44 4.96
C GLY A 92 19.93 -6.25 4.03
N ASP A 93 19.32 -6.28 2.83
CA ASP A 93 19.35 -5.15 1.89
C ASP A 93 18.07 -4.31 2.04
N GLU A 94 18.20 -3.19 2.75
CA GLU A 94 17.07 -2.29 2.97
C GLU A 94 16.92 -1.17 1.92
N GLU A 95 17.83 -1.04 0.96
CA GLU A 95 17.91 0.14 0.08
C GLU A 95 16.60 0.34 -0.70
N ALA A 96 16.10 -0.73 -1.33
CA ALA A 96 14.87 -0.70 -2.10
C ALA A 96 13.65 -0.37 -1.22
N LEU A 97 13.59 -0.91 0.00
CA LEU A 97 12.50 -0.66 0.93
C LEU A 97 12.49 0.81 1.36
N ARG A 98 13.64 1.33 1.80
CA ARG A 98 13.79 2.73 2.23
C ARG A 98 13.47 3.71 1.12
N ARG A 99 13.95 3.44 -0.09
CA ARG A 99 13.67 4.28 -1.26
C ARG A 99 12.17 4.37 -1.55
N LEU A 100 11.47 3.24 -1.56
CA LEU A 100 10.02 3.21 -1.80
C LEU A 100 9.23 3.88 -0.66
N GLU A 101 9.63 3.65 0.59
CA GLU A 101 9.02 4.31 1.76
C GLU A 101 9.19 5.82 1.69
N ASN A 102 10.40 6.30 1.40
CA ASN A 102 10.70 7.72 1.33
C ASN A 102 9.88 8.42 0.23
N ASP A 103 9.86 7.88 -0.99
CA ASP A 103 9.07 8.47 -2.08
C ASP A 103 7.57 8.45 -1.73
N LEU A 104 7.03 7.34 -1.22
CA LEU A 104 5.63 7.26 -0.81
C LEU A 104 5.28 8.34 0.23
N PHE A 105 6.02 8.41 1.33
CA PHE A 105 5.69 9.32 2.42
C PHE A 105 5.94 10.78 2.05
N GLU A 106 6.93 11.06 1.20
CA GLU A 106 7.12 12.39 0.63
C GLU A 106 5.90 12.80 -0.21
N LYS A 107 5.42 11.94 -1.12
CA LYS A 107 4.23 12.23 -1.93
C LYS A 107 2.95 12.37 -1.09
N MET A 108 2.85 11.65 0.02
CA MET A 108 1.74 11.81 0.96
C MET A 108 1.80 13.17 1.69
N SER A 109 2.99 13.64 2.08
CA SER A 109 3.11 14.94 2.77
C SER A 109 2.81 16.15 1.85
N LYS A 110 3.09 16.05 0.55
CA LYS A 110 2.95 17.15 -0.43
C LYS A 110 1.52 17.42 -0.92
N GLN A 111 0.51 16.75 -0.38
CA GLN A 111 -0.90 16.94 -0.78
C GLN A 111 -1.76 17.68 0.27
N ASP A 112 -1.14 18.11 1.38
CA ASP A 112 -1.74 19.06 2.33
C ASP A 112 -1.55 20.51 1.87
#